data_AF-A0AAN7URM5-F1
#
_entry.id   AF-A0AAN7URM5-F1
#
_cell.length_a   1.000
_cell.length_b   1.000
_cell.length_c   1.000
_cell.angle_alpha   90.00
_cell.angle_beta   90.00
_cell.angle_gamma   90.00
#
_symmetry.space_group_name_H-M   'P 1'
#
loop_
_entity.id
_entity.type
_entity.pdbx_description
1 polymer ?
#
loop_
_entity_poly.entity_id
_entity_poly.type
_entity_poly.pdbx_seq_one_letter_code
_entity_poly.pdbx_strand_id
1 'polypeptide(L)'
;MGQAGETQLRSRSTLTREEYTQLWKESRLSIPPLMRIPAAATTAFGIGMALGLAHGGKMAGLRFRAEHAHRLPTTTTGWYLYHKSKNYHLALGGLKEGFKVGAKLGVLSTAMFFAENLFDVYRGSQDFISTVMASLAVAGGFSLWSRLRYLCNIA
;
A
#
# COMPACT_ATOMS: atom_id res chain seq x y z
N MET A 1 -43.64 24.84 17.51
CA MET A 1 -42.99 23.54 17.23
C MET A 1 -42.07 23.73 16.04
N GLY A 2 -40.74 23.64 16.18
CA GLY A 2 -39.88 23.65 14.98
C GLY A 2 -38.45 24.20 15.06
N GLN A 3 -37.79 24.34 16.22
CA GLN A 3 -36.40 24.85 16.25
C GLN A 3 -35.43 24.19 17.26
N ALA A 4 -35.83 23.13 17.96
CA ALA A 4 -34.97 22.51 18.99
C ALA A 4 -34.11 21.32 18.50
N GLY A 5 -34.26 20.88 17.24
CA GLY A 5 -33.64 19.66 16.73
C GLY A 5 -32.34 19.85 15.93
N GLU A 6 -32.12 21.02 15.33
CA GLU A 6 -31.01 21.21 14.38
C GLU A 6 -29.70 21.66 15.05
N THR A 7 -29.77 22.26 16.23
CA THR A 7 -28.60 22.81 16.94
C THR A 7 -27.69 21.73 17.53
N GLN A 8 -28.21 20.53 17.82
CA GLN A 8 -27.44 19.43 18.41
C GLN A 8 -26.61 18.63 17.39
N LEU A 9 -27.02 18.60 16.11
CA LEU A 9 -26.32 17.82 15.08
C LEU A 9 -25.03 18.49 14.57
N ARG A 10 -24.81 19.78 14.86
CA ARG A 10 -23.63 20.55 14.41
C ARG A 10 -22.54 20.71 15.47
N SER A 11 -22.84 20.41 16.74
CA SER A 11 -21.96 20.67 17.90
C SER A 11 -20.93 19.55 18.17
N ARG A 12 -20.97 18.44 17.44
CA ARG A 12 -20.02 17.32 17.60
C ARG A 12 -18.69 17.53 16.84
N SER A 13 -18.40 18.75 16.39
CA SER A 13 -17.32 19.03 15.43
C SER A 13 -16.07 19.70 16.02
N THR A 14 -16.11 20.12 17.28
CA THR A 14 -14.93 20.67 17.97
C THR A 14 -14.56 19.75 19.13
N LEU A 15 -13.58 18.87 18.92
CA LEU A 15 -12.96 18.12 20.02
C LEU A 15 -12.53 19.11 21.11
N THR A 16 -12.86 18.80 22.35
CA THR A 16 -12.51 19.61 23.51
C THR A 16 -10.99 19.56 23.69
N ARG A 17 -10.36 20.65 24.13
CA ARG A 17 -8.90 20.73 24.29
C ARG A 17 -8.34 19.63 25.21
N GLU A 18 -9.16 19.13 26.13
CA GLU A 18 -8.83 18.02 27.02
C GLU A 18 -8.86 16.65 26.33
N GLU A 19 -9.79 16.43 25.41
CA GLU A 19 -9.83 15.21 24.58
C GLU A 19 -8.62 15.15 23.65
N TYR A 20 -8.18 16.30 23.13
CA TYR A 20 -6.93 16.39 22.37
C TYR A 20 -5.72 16.00 23.21
N THR A 21 -5.56 16.51 24.43
CA THR A 21 -4.39 16.19 25.26
C THR A 21 -4.38 14.72 25.68
N GLN A 22 -5.55 14.10 25.86
CA GLN A 22 -5.67 12.65 26.07
C GLN A 22 -5.23 11.86 24.83
N LEU A 23 -5.74 12.22 23.64
CA LEU A 23 -5.31 11.60 22.37
C LEU A 23 -3.81 11.75 22.14
N TRP A 24 -3.22 12.90 22.49
CA TRP A 24 -1.78 13.15 22.39
C TRP A 24 -0.97 12.28 23.34
N LYS A 25 -1.44 12.07 24.58
CA LYS A 25 -0.81 11.17 25.55
C LYS A 25 -0.90 9.70 25.12
N GLU A 26 -2.00 9.33 24.47
CA GLU A 26 -2.23 7.99 23.94
C GLU A 26 -1.65 7.77 22.53
N SER A 27 -1.19 8.81 21.83
CA SER A 27 -0.66 8.64 20.48
C SER A 27 0.84 8.33 20.53
N ARG A 28 1.22 7.05 20.44
CA ARG A 28 2.63 6.60 20.35
C ARG A 28 3.48 7.34 19.31
N LEU A 29 2.86 7.81 18.22
CA LEU A 29 3.53 8.53 17.13
C LEU A 29 3.10 9.99 17.00
N SER A 30 2.44 10.56 18.02
CA SER A 30 1.92 11.94 18.00
C SER A 30 0.88 12.21 16.89
N ILE A 31 0.41 11.17 16.21
CA ILE A 31 -0.55 11.25 15.10
C ILE A 31 -1.76 10.38 15.47
N PRO A 32 -3.00 10.92 15.39
CA PRO A 32 -4.19 10.14 15.69
C PRO A 32 -4.32 8.93 14.74
N PRO A 33 -4.86 7.78 15.21
CA PRO A 33 -4.97 6.56 14.41
C PRO A 33 -5.64 6.77 13.04
N LEU A 34 -6.62 7.68 13.00
CA LEU A 34 -7.37 8.04 11.79
C LEU A 34 -6.47 8.61 10.67
N MET A 35 -5.40 9.34 11.02
CA MET A 35 -4.44 9.87 10.06
C MET A 35 -3.24 8.93 9.85
N ARG A 36 -2.90 8.11 10.85
CA ARG A 36 -1.77 7.20 10.80
C ARG A 36 -1.96 6.09 9.77
N ILE A 37 -3.13 5.46 9.74
CA ILE A 37 -3.43 4.34 8.83
C ILE A 37 -3.31 4.76 7.35
N PRO A 38 -3.97 5.83 6.87
CA PRO A 38 -3.83 6.24 5.47
C PRO A 38 -2.42 6.74 5.14
N ALA A 39 -1.73 7.42 6.07
CA ALA A 39 -0.33 7.84 5.85
C ALA A 39 0.63 6.65 5.73
N ALA A 40 0.46 5.62 6.54
CA ALA A 40 1.24 4.39 6.44
C ALA A 40 0.91 3.59 5.17
N ALA A 41 -0.34 3.64 4.71
CA ALA A 41 -0.76 3.01 3.47
C ALA A 41 -0.13 3.69 2.23
N THR A 42 -0.13 5.03 2.18
CA THR A 42 0.44 5.78 1.04
C THR A 42 1.95 5.65 0.96
N THR A 43 2.64 5.67 2.10
CA THR A 43 4.09 5.45 2.16
C THR A 43 4.47 4.03 1.74
N ALA A 44 3.78 3.01 2.26
CA ALA A 44 3.99 1.62 1.86
C ALA A 44 3.67 1.39 0.37
N PHE A 45 2.60 2.01 -0.13
CA PHE A 45 2.25 2.00 -1.55
C PHE A 45 3.36 2.63 -2.40
N GLY A 46 3.89 3.79 -2.01
CA GLY A 46 4.96 4.47 -2.73
C GLY A 46 6.24 3.62 -2.82
N ILE A 47 6.65 3.01 -1.71
CA ILE A 47 7.80 2.09 -1.67
C ILE A 47 7.54 0.87 -2.55
N GLY A 48 6.36 0.25 -2.46
CA GLY A 48 5.99 -0.90 -3.27
C GLY A 48 5.91 -0.59 -4.75
N MET A 49 5.39 0.59 -5.10
CA MET A 49 5.30 1.07 -6.47
C MET A 49 6.70 1.32 -7.04
N ALA A 50 7.61 1.96 -6.30
CA ALA A 50 9.00 2.17 -6.74
C ALA A 50 9.73 0.84 -7.00
N LEU A 51 9.61 -0.12 -6.08
CA LEU A 51 10.19 -1.45 -6.23
C LEU A 51 9.59 -2.21 -7.42
N GLY A 52 8.26 -2.17 -7.58
CA GLY A 52 7.58 -2.85 -8.68
C GLY A 52 7.83 -2.20 -10.04
N LEU A 53 7.97 -0.87 -10.11
CA LEU A 53 8.36 -0.15 -11.32
C LEU A 53 9.76 -0.57 -11.78
N ALA A 54 10.74 -0.57 -10.86
CA ALA A 54 12.11 -0.97 -11.16
C ALA A 54 12.20 -2.44 -11.61
N HIS A 55 11.51 -3.33 -10.90
CA HIS A 55 11.51 -4.76 -11.22
C HIS A 55 10.75 -5.09 -12.51
N GLY A 56 9.52 -4.55 -12.65
CA GLY A 56 8.66 -4.76 -13.82
C GLY A 56 9.26 -4.18 -15.10
N GLY A 57 9.87 -2.99 -15.00
CA GLY A 57 10.64 -2.39 -16.08
C GLY A 57 11.77 -3.30 -16.52
N LYS A 58 12.66 -3.72 -15.60
CA LYS A 58 13.78 -4.58 -15.94
C LYS A 58 13.34 -5.86 -16.68
N MET A 59 12.29 -6.53 -16.18
CA MET A 59 11.78 -7.76 -16.81
C MET A 59 11.16 -7.51 -18.19
N ALA A 60 10.38 -6.45 -18.36
CA ALA A 60 9.80 -6.08 -19.65
C ALA A 60 10.88 -5.71 -20.68
N GLY A 61 11.93 -4.99 -20.25
CA GLY A 61 13.06 -4.63 -21.09
C GLY A 61 13.87 -5.86 -21.55
N LEU A 62 14.09 -6.84 -20.66
CA LEU A 62 14.77 -8.09 -21.02
C LEU A 62 13.95 -8.92 -22.01
N ARG A 63 12.62 -9.00 -21.82
CA ARG A 63 11.72 -9.68 -22.76
C ARG A 63 11.73 -9.03 -24.15
N PHE A 64 11.61 -7.69 -24.20
CA PHE A 64 11.68 -6.96 -25.46
C PHE A 64 13.00 -7.20 -26.21
N ARG A 65 14.13 -7.24 -25.47
CA ARG A 65 15.44 -7.55 -26.05
C ARG A 65 15.56 -8.98 -26.53
N ALA A 66 14.95 -9.94 -25.82
CA ALA A 66 14.93 -11.34 -26.26
C ALA A 66 14.11 -11.50 -27.55
N GLU A 67 12.93 -10.89 -27.62
CA GLU A 67 12.06 -10.91 -28.80
C GLU A 67 12.73 -10.24 -30.02
N HIS A 68 13.41 -9.11 -29.80
CA HIS A 68 14.03 -8.32 -30.86
C HIS A 68 15.53 -8.60 -31.06
N ALA A 69 16.08 -9.66 -30.46
CA ALA A 69 17.50 -10.00 -30.59
C ALA A 69 17.93 -10.20 -32.05
N HIS A 70 16.99 -10.64 -32.90
CA HIS A 70 17.20 -10.87 -34.32
C HIS A 70 17.01 -9.62 -35.21
N ARG A 71 16.48 -8.50 -34.68
CA ARG A 71 16.24 -7.25 -35.44
C ARG A 71 16.93 -6.06 -34.78
N LEU A 72 18.26 -6.04 -34.86
CA LEU A 72 19.04 -4.89 -34.42
C LEU A 72 18.93 -3.76 -35.47
N PRO A 73 18.73 -2.50 -35.05
CA PRO A 73 18.60 -1.40 -35.99
C PRO A 73 19.92 -1.14 -36.72
N THR A 74 19.91 -1.22 -38.05
CA THR A 74 21.05 -0.91 -38.92
C THR A 74 20.97 0.51 -39.53
N THR A 75 19.80 1.14 -39.47
CA THR A 75 19.53 2.50 -39.97
C THR A 75 19.32 3.49 -38.82
N THR A 76 19.62 4.77 -39.05
CA THR A 76 19.47 5.86 -38.06
C THR A 76 18.01 6.04 -37.62
N THR A 77 17.06 6.00 -38.57
CA THR A 77 15.61 6.05 -38.28
C THR A 77 15.14 4.83 -37.48
N GLY A 78 15.66 3.64 -37.82
CA GLY A 78 15.34 2.41 -37.10
C GLY A 78 15.81 2.43 -35.64
N TRP A 79 16.94 3.07 -35.36
CA TRP A 79 17.46 3.21 -33.99
C TRP A 79 16.50 4.00 -33.09
N TYR A 80 15.93 5.10 -33.61
CA TYR A 80 14.95 5.91 -32.89
C TYR A 80 13.65 5.15 -32.62
N LEU A 81 13.09 4.51 -33.66
CA LEU A 81 11.86 3.72 -33.54
C LEU A 81 12.03 2.56 -32.54
N TYR A 82 13.19 1.90 -32.56
CA TYR A 82 13.53 0.85 -31.61
C TYR A 82 13.50 1.35 -30.16
N HIS A 83 14.18 2.46 -29.87
CA HIS A 83 14.23 3.02 -28.51
C HIS A 83 12.89 3.56 -28.04
N LYS A 84 12.11 4.17 -28.95
CA LYS A 84 10.74 4.61 -28.68
C LYS A 84 9.87 3.43 -28.23
N SER A 85 9.78 2.38 -29.05
CA SER A 85 9.00 1.17 -28.72
C SER A 85 9.48 0.49 -27.45
N LYS A 86 10.80 0.37 -27.27
CA LYS A 86 11.41 -0.19 -26.05
C LYS A 86 10.96 0.56 -24.79
N ASN A 87 10.94 1.89 -24.84
CA ASN A 87 10.55 2.70 -23.70
C ASN A 87 9.05 2.58 -23.37
N TYR A 88 8.18 2.43 -24.38
CA TYR A 88 6.76 2.16 -24.14
C TYR A 88 6.51 0.80 -23.48
N HIS A 89 7.14 -0.27 -23.98
CA HIS A 89 7.03 -1.59 -23.36
C HIS A 89 7.59 -1.60 -21.93
N LEU A 90 8.69 -0.87 -21.70
CA LEU A 90 9.29 -0.70 -20.38
C LEU A 90 8.35 0.02 -19.41
N ALA A 91 7.80 1.16 -19.83
CA ALA A 91 6.91 1.98 -18.99
C ALA A 91 5.61 1.23 -18.64
N LEU A 92 4.99 0.56 -19.62
CA LEU A 92 3.77 -0.22 -19.38
C LEU A 92 4.02 -1.42 -18.48
N GLY A 93 5.10 -2.16 -18.70
CA GLY A 93 5.49 -3.30 -17.86
C GLY A 93 5.84 -2.89 -16.43
N GLY A 94 6.57 -1.78 -16.29
CA GLY A 94 6.87 -1.17 -15.00
C GLY A 94 5.59 -0.74 -14.27
N LEU A 95 4.72 0.03 -14.93
CA LEU A 95 3.52 0.58 -14.28
C LEU A 95 2.56 -0.51 -13.82
N LYS A 96 2.37 -1.56 -14.64
CA LYS A 96 1.49 -2.69 -14.31
C LYS A 96 2.00 -3.45 -13.09
N GLU A 97 3.30 -3.78 -13.04
CA GLU A 97 3.85 -4.51 -11.89
C GLU A 97 4.00 -3.60 -10.66
N GLY A 98 4.36 -2.33 -10.86
CA GLY A 98 4.39 -1.28 -9.83
C GLY A 98 3.06 -1.13 -9.11
N PHE A 99 1.96 -0.96 -9.85
CA PHE A 99 0.64 -0.85 -9.26
C PHE A 99 0.22 -2.11 -8.50
N LYS A 100 0.49 -3.29 -9.07
CA LYS A 100 0.19 -4.59 -8.44
C LYS A 100 0.94 -4.80 -7.13
N VAL A 101 2.25 -4.53 -7.10
CA VAL A 101 3.09 -4.66 -5.89
C VAL A 101 2.74 -3.57 -4.88
N GLY A 102 2.60 -2.32 -5.33
CA GLY A 102 2.19 -1.19 -4.50
C GLY A 102 0.85 -1.41 -3.82
N ALA A 103 -0.19 -1.81 -4.56
CA ALA A 103 -1.51 -2.09 -3.99
C ALA A 103 -1.46 -3.21 -2.95
N LYS A 104 -0.69 -4.27 -3.21
CA LYS A 104 -0.51 -5.39 -2.28
C LYS A 104 0.17 -4.95 -0.97
N LEU A 105 1.23 -4.13 -1.05
CA LEU A 105 1.88 -3.59 0.15
C LEU A 105 1.01 -2.57 0.88
N GLY A 106 0.26 -1.74 0.16
CA GLY A 106 -0.70 -0.80 0.76
C GLY A 106 -1.76 -1.53 1.57
N VAL A 107 -2.39 -2.56 0.99
CA VAL A 107 -3.38 -3.40 1.72
C VAL A 107 -2.76 -4.08 2.93
N LEU A 108 -1.54 -4.63 2.80
CA LEU A 108 -0.86 -5.31 3.90
C LEU A 108 -0.51 -4.35 5.05
N SER A 109 0.00 -3.16 4.71
CA SER A 109 0.32 -2.10 5.68
C SER A 109 -0.95 -1.66 6.42
N THR A 110 -2.01 -1.33 5.69
CA THR A 110 -3.31 -0.97 6.28
C THR A 110 -3.83 -2.07 7.21
N ALA A 111 -3.76 -3.33 6.79
CA ALA A 111 -4.19 -4.46 7.62
C ALA A 111 -3.39 -4.58 8.92
N MET A 112 -2.08 -4.31 8.88
CA MET A 112 -1.22 -4.36 10.06
C MET A 112 -1.56 -3.25 11.05
N PHE A 113 -1.63 -1.99 10.61
CA PHE A 113 -1.98 -0.88 11.49
C PHE A 113 -3.42 -0.95 11.99
N PHE A 114 -4.32 -1.56 11.22
CA PHE A 114 -5.69 -1.83 11.66
C PHE A 114 -5.74 -2.92 12.74
N ALA A 115 -5.02 -4.03 12.55
CA ALA A 115 -4.92 -5.09 13.54
C ALA A 115 -4.26 -4.62 14.84
N GLU A 116 -3.22 -3.80 14.74
CA GLU A 116 -2.58 -3.17 15.90
C GLU A 116 -3.59 -2.31 16.68
N ASN A 117 -4.32 -1.42 16.01
CA ASN A 117 -5.33 -0.58 16.65
C ASN A 117 -6.45 -1.42 17.30
N LEU A 118 -6.81 -2.56 16.70
CA LEU A 118 -7.81 -3.47 17.27
C LEU A 118 -7.29 -4.13 18.55
N PHE A 119 -6.03 -4.57 18.58
CA PHE A 119 -5.42 -5.15 19.78
C PHE A 119 -5.21 -4.12 20.89
N ASP A 120 -4.86 -2.88 20.54
CA ASP A 120 -4.71 -1.79 21.50
C ASP A 120 -6.05 -1.47 22.19
N VAL A 121 -7.16 -1.42 21.44
CA VAL A 121 -8.51 -1.21 21.99
C VAL A 121 -8.95 -2.39 22.87
N TYR A 122 -8.64 -3.63 22.46
CA TYR A 122 -9.03 -4.82 23.22
C TYR A 122 -8.31 -4.93 24.57
N ARG A 123 -7.04 -4.50 24.63
CA ARG A 123 -6.18 -4.68 25.82
C ARG A 123 -5.99 -3.43 26.66
N GLY A 124 -6.46 -2.26 26.18
CA GLY A 124 -6.41 -0.99 26.91
C GLY A 124 -5.00 -0.51 27.26
N SER A 125 -3.97 -1.10 26.65
CA SER A 125 -2.54 -0.83 26.89
C SER A 125 -1.80 -0.86 25.57
N GLN A 126 -0.84 0.05 25.41
CA GLN A 126 -0.06 0.22 24.19
C GLN A 126 1.35 -0.34 24.34
N ASP A 127 1.48 -1.65 24.16
CA ASP A 127 2.73 -2.39 24.33
C ASP A 127 3.28 -2.92 23.00
N PHE A 128 4.59 -3.23 22.96
CA PHE A 128 5.20 -3.87 21.79
C PHE A 128 4.55 -5.22 21.42
N ILE A 129 3.88 -5.85 22.37
CA ILE A 129 3.17 -7.13 22.19
C ILE A 129 2.02 -6.97 21.21
N SER A 130 1.28 -5.85 21.22
CA SER A 130 0.18 -5.63 20.28
C SER A 130 0.69 -5.54 18.85
N THR A 131 1.82 -4.87 18.62
CA THR A 131 2.50 -4.81 17.32
C THR A 131 2.99 -6.19 16.85
N VAL A 132 3.55 -7.01 17.75
CA VAL A 132 4.00 -8.38 17.42
C VAL A 132 2.82 -9.26 17.05
N MET A 133 1.74 -9.23 17.84
CA MET A 133 0.52 -10.00 17.58
C MET A 133 -0.18 -9.54 16.29
N ALA A 134 -0.23 -8.24 16.02
CA ALA A 134 -0.72 -7.68 14.76
C ALA A 134 0.09 -8.18 13.56
N SER A 135 1.42 -8.15 13.69
CA SER A 135 2.33 -8.62 12.63
C SER A 135 2.17 -10.13 12.37
N LEU A 136 2.06 -10.94 13.44
CA LEU A 136 1.80 -12.38 13.33
C LEU A 136 0.45 -12.67 12.69
N ALA A 137 -0.61 -11.94 13.08
CA ALA A 137 -1.94 -12.10 12.51
C ALA A 137 -1.96 -11.78 11.01
N VAL A 138 -1.34 -10.67 10.61
CA VAL A 138 -1.26 -10.27 9.20
C VAL A 138 -0.38 -11.22 8.39
N ALA A 139 0.78 -11.64 8.92
CA ALA A 139 1.64 -12.61 8.27
C ALA A 139 0.96 -13.98 8.11
N GLY A 140 0.24 -14.44 9.15
CA GLY A 140 -0.54 -15.67 9.13
C GLY A 140 -1.66 -15.63 8.09
N GLY A 141 -2.44 -14.55 8.08
CA GLY A 141 -3.49 -14.33 7.07
C GLY A 141 -2.94 -14.28 5.65
N PHE A 142 -1.81 -13.58 5.44
CA PHE A 142 -1.14 -13.50 4.15
C PHE A 142 -0.61 -14.87 3.68
N SER A 143 -0.06 -15.66 4.61
CA SER A 143 0.46 -16.99 4.32
C SER A 143 -0.66 -17.93 3.84
N LEU A 144 -1.79 -17.96 4.54
CA LEU A 144 -2.95 -18.76 4.15
C LEU A 144 -3.50 -18.35 2.79
N TRP A 145 -3.66 -17.04 2.53
CA TRP A 145 -4.05 -16.55 1.22
C TRP A 145 -3.10 -17.07 0.13
N SER A 146 -1.80 -16.93 0.34
CA SER A 146 -0.81 -17.34 -0.65
C SER A 146 -0.96 -18.82 -1.01
N ARG A 147 -1.15 -19.69 -0.02
CA ARG A 147 -1.38 -21.13 -0.22
C ARG A 147 -2.68 -21.43 -0.96
N LEU A 148 -3.78 -20.76 -0.64
CA LEU A 148 -5.06 -20.93 -1.33
C LEU A 148 -4.97 -20.57 -2.82
N ARG A 149 -4.23 -19.50 -3.16
CA ARG A 149 -3.97 -19.14 -4.56
C ARG A 149 -3.12 -20.19 -5.30
N TYR A 150 -2.17 -20.82 -4.62
CA TYR A 150 -1.35 -21.87 -5.25
C TYR A 150 -2.13 -23.15 -5.49
N LEU A 151 -2.96 -23.58 -4.53
CA LEU A 151 -3.77 -24.79 -4.66
C LEU A 151 -4.82 -24.68 -5.77
N CYS A 152 -5.48 -23.52 -5.90
CA CYS A 152 -6.49 -23.27 -6.92
C CYS A 152 -5.93 -23.10 -8.34
N ASN A 153 -4.61 -22.92 -8.50
CA ASN A 153 -3.97 -22.80 -9.81
C ASN A 153 -3.36 -24.13 -10.31
N ILE A 154 -3.42 -25.19 -9.48
CA ILE A 154 -2.94 -26.55 -9.80
C ILE A 154 -4.12 -27.51 -10.04
N ALA A 155 -5.30 -27.20 -9.48
CA ALA A 155 -6.57 -27.88 -9.77
C ALA A 155 -7.23 -27.29 -11.02
#